data_AF-V9G6Z6-F1
#
_entry.id   AF-V9G6Z6-F1
#
_cell.length_a   1.000
_cell.length_b   1.000
_cell.length_c   1.000
_cell.angle_alpha   90.00
_cell.angle_beta   90.00
_cell.angle_gamma   90.00
#
_symmetry.space_group_name_H-M   'P 1'
#
loop_
_entity.id
_entity.type
_entity.pdbx_description
1 polymer ?
#
loop_
_entity_poly.entity_id
_entity_poly.type
_entity_poly.pdbx_seq_one_letter_code
_entity_poly.pdbx_strand_id
1 'polypeptide(L)'
;MKDYGQSVSFLHPFSIPFYRKFGWELYAEYKKYIIPVSKFPAKLESPGRVIRDVKDISILDTMYEAYASQYNGTLIRDESWWSQSVLRQNGFNAVYYSADGVPQGYVLYELKDSELVCREFVYLNEEARGALWTFFANHDSRIERVVLTMVPSDDELPFMLKDPRFTQEKVPYFMARIVDLKAFISQYTFEVNRQMELTIRVEDSAAPWNNGQWLLAINEAGGANIEKLADSEEGVSDLTTDIQTLSALFMGYKRPKALYRMQRILGDTAKVDQLESAVPDGQTHLMDFF
;
A
#
# COMPACT_ATOMS: atom_id res chain seq x y z
N MET A 1 0.05 18.36 -13.59
CA MET A 1 -0.27 17.80 -12.27
C MET A 1 -0.45 18.91 -11.24
N LYS A 2 0.61 19.64 -10.87
CA LYS A 2 0.52 20.77 -9.92
C LYS A 2 -0.58 21.79 -10.26
N ASP A 3 -0.62 22.31 -11.49
CA ASP A 3 -1.64 23.30 -11.90
C ASP A 3 -3.08 22.75 -11.91
N TYR A 4 -3.22 21.42 -11.89
CA TYR A 4 -4.51 20.72 -11.78
C TYR A 4 -4.81 20.29 -10.33
N GLY A 5 -4.03 20.74 -9.34
CA GLY A 5 -4.24 20.41 -7.92
C GLY A 5 -3.82 19.01 -7.49
N GLN A 6 -3.14 18.25 -8.36
CA GLN A 6 -2.67 16.89 -8.04
C GLN A 6 -1.38 16.98 -7.23
N SER A 7 -1.45 16.69 -5.93
CA SER A 7 -0.33 16.79 -4.98
C SER A 7 0.60 15.56 -4.98
N VAL A 8 0.13 14.42 -5.50
CA VAL A 8 0.87 13.15 -5.58
C VAL A 8 0.69 12.51 -6.95
N SER A 9 1.69 11.75 -7.40
CA SER A 9 1.71 11.03 -8.67
C SER A 9 2.20 9.60 -8.49
N PHE A 10 1.60 8.66 -9.21
CA PHE A 10 1.93 7.24 -9.18
C PHE A 10 2.28 6.73 -10.57
N LEU A 11 3.16 5.74 -10.67
CA LEU A 11 3.45 5.04 -11.92
C LEU A 11 3.98 3.63 -11.69
N HIS A 12 3.73 2.75 -12.67
CA HIS A 12 4.44 1.48 -12.80
C HIS A 12 5.75 1.66 -13.61
N PRO A 13 6.94 1.45 -13.03
CA PRO A 13 8.19 1.74 -13.71
C PRO A 13 8.62 0.59 -14.62
N PHE A 14 8.86 0.86 -15.91
CA PHE A 14 9.67 -0.07 -16.74
C PHE A 14 11.14 -0.09 -16.28
N SER A 15 11.62 0.98 -15.63
CA SER A 15 12.96 1.11 -15.09
C SER A 15 12.98 2.05 -13.89
N ILE A 16 13.13 1.49 -12.68
CA ILE A 16 13.19 2.28 -11.43
C ILE A 16 14.31 3.35 -11.48
N PRO A 17 15.55 3.04 -11.91
CA PRO A 17 16.61 4.04 -11.99
C PRO A 17 16.29 5.20 -12.96
N PHE A 18 15.48 4.96 -13.99
CA PHE A 18 15.06 6.01 -14.92
C PHE A 18 14.17 7.04 -14.22
N TYR A 19 13.12 6.59 -13.53
CA TYR A 19 12.16 7.48 -12.88
C TYR A 19 12.72 8.15 -11.61
N ARG A 20 13.68 7.51 -10.92
CA ARG A 20 14.38 8.14 -9.79
C ARG A 20 15.09 9.44 -10.16
N LYS A 21 15.56 9.59 -11.41
CA LYS A 21 16.15 10.84 -11.91
C LYS A 21 15.16 12.00 -11.91
N PHE A 22 13.86 11.70 -11.94
CA PHE A 22 12.77 12.66 -11.94
C PHE A 22 12.04 12.67 -10.59
N GLY A 23 12.66 12.24 -9.48
CA GLY A 23 12.07 12.41 -8.14
C GLY A 23 11.01 11.39 -7.72
N TRP A 24 10.71 10.37 -8.53
CA TRP A 24 9.90 9.23 -8.08
C TRP A 24 10.72 8.29 -7.20
N GLU A 25 10.07 7.64 -6.25
CA GLU A 25 10.65 6.56 -5.45
C GLU A 25 9.65 5.41 -5.29
N LEU A 26 10.16 4.21 -5.02
CA LEU A 26 9.31 3.09 -4.63
C LEU A 26 8.47 3.46 -3.40
N TYR A 27 7.18 3.12 -3.45
CA TYR A 27 6.30 3.20 -2.28
C TYR A 27 5.54 1.90 -2.02
N ALA A 28 5.35 1.08 -3.05
CA ALA A 28 4.61 -0.17 -2.94
C ALA A 28 5.43 -1.33 -3.48
N GLU A 29 5.36 -2.42 -2.74
CA GLU A 29 5.83 -3.74 -3.11
C GLU A 29 4.78 -4.76 -2.66
N TYR A 30 4.70 -5.88 -3.36
CA TYR A 30 3.81 -6.97 -2.97
C TYR A 30 4.61 -8.24 -2.74
N LYS A 31 4.02 -9.13 -1.95
CA LYS A 31 4.48 -10.51 -1.85
C LYS A 31 3.75 -11.37 -2.87
N LYS A 32 4.46 -12.34 -3.42
CA LYS A 32 3.89 -13.41 -4.23
C LYS A 32 4.17 -14.73 -3.55
N TYR A 33 3.11 -15.47 -3.26
CA TYR A 33 3.17 -16.74 -2.57
C TYR A 33 2.81 -17.87 -3.52
N ILE A 34 3.64 -18.91 -3.57
CA ILE A 34 3.36 -20.14 -4.32
C ILE A 34 3.26 -21.27 -3.30
N ILE A 35 2.02 -21.63 -2.95
CA ILE A 35 1.72 -22.51 -1.82
C ILE A 35 1.21 -23.85 -2.38
N PRO A 36 1.95 -24.96 -2.20
CA PRO A 36 1.45 -26.30 -2.55
C PRO A 36 0.22 -26.66 -1.72
N VAL A 37 -0.69 -27.46 -2.27
CA VAL A 37 -1.91 -27.92 -1.55
C VAL A 37 -1.58 -28.60 -0.22
N SER A 38 -0.46 -29.33 -0.16
CA SER A 38 0.00 -30.00 1.08
C SER A 38 0.37 -29.04 2.22
N LYS A 39 0.49 -27.73 1.93
CA LYS A 39 0.83 -26.68 2.89
C LYS A 39 -0.30 -25.68 3.12
N PHE A 40 -1.50 -25.96 2.62
CA PHE A 40 -2.65 -25.10 2.87
C PHE A 40 -2.95 -24.99 4.38
N PRO A 41 -3.59 -23.89 4.81
CA PRO A 41 -4.20 -23.83 6.12
C PRO A 41 -5.13 -25.03 6.34
N ALA A 42 -5.35 -25.39 7.60
CA ALA A 42 -6.38 -26.39 7.92
C ALA A 42 -7.75 -25.90 7.41
N LYS A 43 -8.55 -26.81 6.87
CA LYS A 43 -9.93 -26.49 6.47
C LYS A 43 -10.68 -26.01 7.72
N LEU A 44 -11.33 -24.87 7.58
CA LEU A 44 -12.17 -24.27 8.61
C LEU A 44 -13.62 -24.62 8.30
N GLU A 45 -14.32 -25.22 9.25
CA GLU A 45 -15.77 -25.24 9.19
C GLU A 45 -16.28 -23.85 9.56
N SER A 46 -16.98 -23.22 8.62
CA SER A 46 -17.57 -21.90 8.79
C SER A 46 -19.10 -22.02 8.68
N PRO A 47 -19.85 -21.27 9.51
CA PRO A 47 -21.32 -21.25 9.45
C PRO A 47 -21.85 -20.48 8.23
N GLY A 48 -21.00 -19.72 7.54
CA GLY A 48 -21.33 -19.01 6.31
C GLY A 48 -21.24 -19.87 5.06
N ARG A 49 -21.21 -19.21 3.90
CA ARG A 49 -21.13 -19.90 2.59
C ARG A 49 -20.33 -19.10 1.57
N VAL A 50 -19.69 -19.82 0.66
CA VAL A 50 -19.01 -19.23 -0.50
C VAL A 50 -19.90 -19.34 -1.73
N ILE A 51 -20.18 -18.21 -2.38
CA ILE A 51 -20.96 -18.12 -3.63
C ILE A 51 -20.01 -17.73 -4.77
N ARG A 52 -20.05 -18.48 -5.87
CA ARG A 52 -19.27 -18.19 -7.08
C ARG A 52 -20.04 -17.29 -8.04
N ASP A 53 -19.31 -16.65 -8.95
CA ASP A 53 -19.85 -15.91 -10.09
C ASP A 53 -20.79 -14.75 -9.70
N VAL A 54 -20.48 -14.07 -8.60
CA VAL A 54 -21.17 -12.85 -8.18
C VAL A 54 -20.95 -11.76 -9.24
N LYS A 55 -22.04 -11.25 -9.82
CA LYS A 55 -22.00 -10.24 -10.90
C LYS A 55 -22.22 -8.81 -10.41
N ASP A 56 -22.73 -8.65 -9.21
CA ASP A 56 -22.94 -7.35 -8.60
C ASP A 56 -21.60 -6.76 -8.16
N ILE A 57 -21.14 -5.73 -8.88
CA ILE A 57 -19.88 -5.04 -8.61
C ILE A 57 -19.93 -4.35 -7.25
N SER A 58 -21.08 -3.83 -6.83
CA SER A 58 -21.20 -3.09 -5.56
C SER A 58 -20.84 -3.94 -4.34
N ILE A 59 -21.10 -5.25 -4.41
CA ILE A 59 -20.72 -6.21 -3.37
C ILE A 59 -19.19 -6.34 -3.27
N LEU A 60 -18.51 -6.45 -4.41
CA LEU A 60 -17.05 -6.54 -4.46
C LEU A 60 -16.40 -5.23 -4.04
N ASP A 61 -16.93 -4.11 -4.53
CA ASP A 61 -16.45 -2.77 -4.27
C ASP A 61 -16.52 -2.41 -2.79
N THR A 62 -17.65 -2.67 -2.12
CA THR A 62 -17.81 -2.42 -0.68
C THR A 62 -16.73 -3.15 0.16
N MET A 63 -16.44 -4.41 -0.19
CA MET A 63 -15.39 -5.17 0.50
C MET A 63 -13.99 -4.67 0.16
N TYR A 64 -13.74 -4.33 -1.11
CA TYR A 64 -12.48 -3.77 -1.55
C TYR A 64 -12.21 -2.43 -0.86
N GLU A 65 -13.16 -1.50 -0.82
CA GLU A 65 -12.98 -0.19 -0.18
C GLU A 65 -12.62 -0.34 1.30
N ALA A 66 -13.34 -1.19 2.04
CA ALA A 66 -13.05 -1.45 3.45
C ALA A 66 -11.68 -2.13 3.69
N TYR A 67 -11.22 -2.95 2.75
CA TYR A 67 -9.89 -3.56 2.80
C TYR A 67 -8.79 -2.55 2.43
N ALA A 68 -8.99 -1.85 1.32
CA ALA A 68 -8.05 -0.90 0.74
C ALA A 68 -7.82 0.32 1.64
N SER A 69 -8.85 0.79 2.36
CA SER A 69 -8.75 1.95 3.26
C SER A 69 -7.82 1.75 4.46
N GLN A 70 -7.36 0.52 4.70
CA GLN A 70 -6.35 0.20 5.72
C GLN A 70 -4.93 0.51 5.26
N TYR A 71 -4.73 0.77 3.97
CA TYR A 71 -3.43 0.94 3.34
C TYR A 71 -3.28 2.32 2.69
N ASN A 72 -2.04 2.78 2.62
CA ASN A 72 -1.66 3.96 1.86
C ASN A 72 -1.43 3.61 0.38
N GLY A 73 -1.99 4.43 -0.50
CA GLY A 73 -1.73 4.42 -1.95
C GLY A 73 -2.56 3.43 -2.76
N THR A 74 -3.62 2.86 -2.19
CA THR A 74 -4.62 2.11 -2.94
C THR A 74 -5.45 3.02 -3.85
N LEU A 75 -6.03 2.46 -4.90
CA LEU A 75 -6.87 3.20 -5.83
C LEU A 75 -8.32 3.25 -5.33
N ILE A 76 -8.97 4.41 -5.37
CA ILE A 76 -10.43 4.48 -5.25
C ILE A 76 -11.00 4.06 -6.61
N ARG A 77 -11.66 2.91 -6.65
CA ARG A 77 -12.17 2.31 -7.90
C ARG A 77 -13.56 2.84 -8.19
N ASP A 78 -13.79 3.31 -9.40
CA ASP A 78 -15.14 3.52 -9.90
C ASP A 78 -15.66 2.28 -10.63
N GLU A 79 -16.95 2.26 -10.97
CA GLU A 79 -17.59 1.14 -11.69
C GLU A 79 -16.91 0.87 -13.05
N SER A 80 -16.42 1.92 -13.72
CA SER A 80 -15.70 1.80 -14.98
C SER A 80 -14.38 1.06 -14.79
N TRP A 81 -13.63 1.37 -13.73
CA TRP A 81 -12.39 0.70 -13.38
C TRP A 81 -12.62 -0.77 -13.04
N TRP A 82 -13.66 -1.06 -12.25
CA TRP A 82 -14.05 -2.44 -11.96
C TRP A 82 -14.35 -3.23 -13.23
N SER A 83 -15.21 -2.69 -14.09
CA SER A 83 -15.67 -3.40 -15.30
C SER A 83 -14.60 -3.51 -16.39
N GLN A 84 -13.78 -2.48 -16.58
CA GLN A 84 -12.84 -2.37 -17.70
C GLN A 84 -11.39 -2.74 -17.35
N SER A 85 -11.02 -2.74 -16.07
CA SER A 85 -9.67 -3.08 -15.60
C SER A 85 -9.67 -4.35 -14.76
N VAL A 86 -10.40 -4.37 -13.64
CA VAL A 86 -10.34 -5.46 -12.66
C VAL A 86 -10.98 -6.75 -13.16
N LEU A 87 -12.24 -6.66 -13.62
CA LEU A 87 -13.07 -7.79 -14.06
C LEU A 87 -12.98 -8.07 -15.56
N ARG A 88 -12.28 -7.22 -16.34
CA ARG A 88 -12.08 -7.44 -17.78
C ARG A 88 -11.26 -8.69 -18.07
N GLN A 89 -10.34 -9.03 -17.17
CA GLN A 89 -9.51 -10.23 -17.31
C GLN A 89 -10.38 -11.48 -17.10
N ASN A 90 -10.30 -12.44 -18.03
CA ASN A 90 -10.97 -13.74 -17.88
C ASN A 90 -10.60 -14.37 -16.53
N GLY A 91 -11.59 -14.95 -15.85
CA GLY A 91 -11.42 -15.54 -14.54
C GLY A 91 -12.74 -15.79 -13.83
N PHE A 92 -12.64 -16.28 -12.61
CA PHE A 92 -13.76 -16.54 -11.71
C PHE A 92 -13.67 -15.60 -10.52
N ASN A 93 -14.82 -15.34 -9.90
CA ASN A 93 -14.87 -14.77 -8.57
C ASN A 93 -15.63 -15.69 -7.62
N ALA A 94 -15.30 -15.59 -6.35
CA ALA A 94 -16.08 -16.19 -5.28
C ALA A 94 -16.12 -15.25 -4.08
N VAL A 95 -17.28 -15.16 -3.44
CA VAL A 95 -17.53 -14.29 -2.29
C VAL A 95 -17.95 -15.14 -1.11
N TYR A 96 -17.31 -14.92 0.03
CA TYR A 96 -17.75 -15.46 1.30
C TYR A 96 -18.82 -14.56 1.93
N TYR A 97 -19.95 -15.16 2.30
CA TYR A 97 -21.01 -14.54 3.08
C TYR A 97 -21.05 -15.19 4.47
N SER A 98 -21.13 -14.36 5.52
CA SER A 98 -21.32 -14.83 6.90
C SER A 98 -22.65 -15.58 7.07
N ALA A 99 -22.87 -16.15 8.26
CA ALA A 99 -24.14 -16.81 8.61
C ALA A 99 -25.36 -15.88 8.46
N ASP A 100 -25.18 -14.58 8.70
CA ASP A 100 -26.22 -13.56 8.56
C ASP A 100 -26.39 -13.06 7.11
N GLY A 101 -25.63 -13.62 6.15
CA GLY A 101 -25.70 -13.24 4.74
C GLY A 101 -24.95 -11.96 4.39
N VAL A 102 -24.01 -11.51 5.22
CA VAL A 102 -23.19 -10.31 4.96
C VAL A 102 -21.92 -10.72 4.20
N PRO A 103 -21.57 -10.08 3.07
CA PRO A 103 -20.33 -10.36 2.36
C PRO A 103 -19.12 -9.88 3.19
N GLN A 104 -18.12 -10.76 3.37
CA GLN A 104 -16.97 -10.49 4.27
C GLN A 104 -15.61 -10.84 3.65
N GLY A 105 -15.59 -11.33 2.41
CA GLY A 105 -14.36 -11.50 1.65
C GLY A 105 -14.63 -12.02 0.25
N TYR A 106 -13.71 -11.78 -0.67
CA TYR A 106 -13.77 -12.30 -2.03
C TYR A 106 -12.40 -12.72 -2.56
N VAL A 107 -12.43 -13.56 -3.58
CA VAL A 107 -11.26 -13.94 -4.36
C VAL A 107 -11.52 -13.72 -5.85
N LEU A 108 -10.55 -13.16 -6.56
CA LEU A 108 -10.50 -13.14 -8.03
C LEU A 108 -9.42 -14.09 -8.48
N TYR A 109 -9.77 -15.14 -9.21
CA TYR A 109 -8.84 -16.21 -9.53
C TYR A 109 -9.05 -16.83 -10.92
N GLU A 110 -8.03 -17.50 -11.42
CA GLU A 110 -8.09 -18.32 -12.63
C GLU A 110 -7.49 -19.70 -12.36
N LEU A 111 -7.90 -20.68 -13.16
CA LEU A 111 -7.32 -22.03 -13.15
C LEU A 111 -6.51 -22.20 -14.43
N LYS A 112 -5.21 -22.47 -14.28
CA LYS A 112 -4.29 -22.63 -15.41
C LYS A 112 -3.19 -23.63 -15.05
N ASP A 113 -2.92 -24.59 -15.93
CA ASP A 113 -1.80 -25.53 -15.79
C ASP A 113 -1.71 -26.22 -14.41
N SER A 114 -2.86 -26.67 -13.86
CA SER A 114 -2.99 -27.24 -12.51
C SER A 114 -2.65 -26.28 -11.36
N GLU A 115 -2.63 -24.97 -11.62
CA GLU A 115 -2.48 -23.92 -10.62
C GLU A 115 -3.77 -23.11 -10.47
N LEU A 116 -4.06 -22.68 -9.25
CA LEU A 116 -5.03 -21.63 -8.97
C LEU A 116 -4.27 -20.32 -8.79
N VAL A 117 -4.37 -19.42 -9.77
CA VAL A 117 -3.74 -18.09 -9.68
C VAL A 117 -4.77 -17.11 -9.15
N CYS A 118 -4.57 -16.63 -7.92
CA CYS A 118 -5.44 -15.68 -7.25
C CYS A 118 -4.82 -14.28 -7.33
N ARG A 119 -5.49 -13.38 -8.06
CA ARG A 119 -5.03 -12.01 -8.29
C ARG A 119 -5.42 -11.04 -7.19
N GLU A 120 -6.58 -11.24 -6.59
CA GLU A 120 -7.04 -10.51 -5.40
C GLU A 120 -7.57 -11.52 -4.39
N PHE A 121 -7.07 -11.45 -3.16
CA PHE A 121 -7.58 -12.20 -2.02
C PHE A 121 -7.92 -11.19 -0.93
N VAL A 122 -9.18 -10.77 -0.89
CA VAL A 122 -9.66 -9.72 0.02
C VAL A 122 -10.53 -10.36 1.10
N TYR A 123 -10.30 -9.96 2.35
CA TYR A 123 -11.05 -10.45 3.50
C TYR A 123 -11.14 -9.36 4.57
N LEU A 124 -12.28 -9.27 5.24
CA LEU A 124 -12.53 -8.29 6.30
C LEU A 124 -12.35 -8.89 7.70
N ASN A 125 -12.23 -10.22 7.80
CA ASN A 125 -11.98 -10.93 9.05
C ASN A 125 -11.37 -12.33 8.79
N GLU A 126 -10.90 -12.95 9.86
CA GLU A 126 -10.24 -14.27 9.83
C GLU A 126 -11.16 -15.42 9.41
N GLU A 127 -12.45 -15.34 9.75
CA GLU A 127 -13.43 -16.34 9.34
C GLU A 127 -13.57 -16.36 7.81
N ALA A 128 -13.67 -15.19 7.17
CA ALA A 128 -13.71 -15.05 5.73
C ALA A 128 -12.42 -15.56 5.08
N ARG A 129 -11.26 -15.21 5.62
CA ARG A 129 -9.97 -15.74 5.15
C ARG A 129 -9.92 -17.26 5.21
N GLY A 130 -10.29 -17.86 6.34
CA GLY A 130 -10.31 -19.32 6.52
C GLY A 130 -11.33 -20.02 5.62
N ALA A 131 -12.51 -19.44 5.41
CA ALA A 131 -13.54 -19.98 4.52
C ALA A 131 -13.09 -19.94 3.04
N LEU A 132 -12.46 -18.85 2.60
CA LEU A 132 -11.90 -18.72 1.24
C LEU A 132 -10.73 -19.68 1.01
N TRP A 133 -9.88 -19.91 2.02
CA TRP A 133 -8.86 -20.96 1.97
C TRP A 133 -9.46 -22.36 1.87
N THR A 134 -10.54 -22.63 2.62
CA THR A 134 -11.27 -23.90 2.54
C THR A 134 -11.88 -24.09 1.16
N PHE A 135 -12.38 -23.02 0.54
CA PHE A 135 -12.86 -23.01 -0.84
C PHE A 135 -11.75 -23.40 -1.83
N PHE A 136 -10.54 -22.83 -1.71
CA PHE A 136 -9.39 -23.26 -2.52
C PHE A 136 -9.00 -24.72 -2.25
N ALA A 137 -9.00 -25.15 -0.99
CA ALA A 137 -8.70 -26.52 -0.61
C ALA A 137 -9.73 -27.54 -1.14
N ASN A 138 -10.93 -27.11 -1.50
CA ASN A 138 -11.94 -27.97 -2.15
C ASN A 138 -11.74 -28.09 -3.68
N HIS A 139 -10.73 -27.41 -4.23
CA HIS A 139 -10.22 -27.62 -5.59
C HIS A 139 -9.02 -28.57 -5.63
N ASP A 140 -8.61 -29.14 -4.48
CA ASP A 140 -7.41 -29.98 -4.31
C ASP A 140 -7.29 -31.12 -5.34
N SER A 141 -8.39 -31.73 -5.76
CA SER A 141 -8.39 -32.79 -6.77
C SER A 141 -8.05 -32.30 -8.19
N ARG A 142 -7.92 -30.99 -8.40
CA ARG A 142 -7.68 -30.33 -9.70
C ARG A 142 -6.46 -29.42 -9.72
N ILE A 143 -5.89 -29.07 -8.56
CA ILE A 143 -4.77 -28.13 -8.46
C ILE A 143 -3.64 -28.71 -7.63
N GLU A 144 -2.41 -28.39 -8.00
CA GLU A 144 -1.21 -28.76 -7.24
C GLU A 144 -0.79 -27.66 -6.26
N ARG A 145 -1.13 -26.41 -6.57
CA ARG A 145 -0.75 -25.23 -5.79
C ARG A 145 -1.67 -24.03 -6.03
N VAL A 146 -1.61 -23.08 -5.11
CA VAL A 146 -2.17 -21.73 -5.25
C VAL A 146 -1.02 -20.74 -5.44
N VAL A 147 -1.16 -19.84 -6.41
CA VAL A 147 -0.31 -18.67 -6.60
C VAL A 147 -1.11 -17.45 -6.16
N LEU A 148 -0.82 -16.91 -4.97
CA LEU A 148 -1.34 -15.62 -4.57
C LEU A 148 -0.42 -14.53 -5.12
N THR A 149 -0.97 -13.62 -5.92
CA THR A 149 -0.28 -12.40 -6.34
C THR A 149 -0.84 -11.21 -5.58
N MET A 150 -0.12 -10.08 -5.58
CA MET A 150 -0.57 -8.85 -4.92
C MET A 150 -0.92 -9.06 -3.45
N VAL A 151 -0.17 -9.90 -2.73
CA VAL A 151 -0.32 -10.02 -1.27
C VAL A 151 0.37 -8.80 -0.62
N PRO A 152 -0.25 -8.12 0.35
CA PRO A 152 0.36 -6.94 0.94
C PRO A 152 1.63 -7.30 1.75
N SER A 153 2.51 -6.31 1.91
CA SER A 153 3.86 -6.54 2.47
C SER A 153 3.87 -6.82 3.97
N ASP A 154 2.80 -6.50 4.66
CA ASP A 154 2.54 -6.79 6.07
C ASP A 154 1.83 -8.12 6.29
N ASP A 155 1.38 -8.82 5.24
CA ASP A 155 0.65 -10.09 5.41
C ASP A 155 1.44 -11.14 6.21
N GLU A 156 0.76 -11.77 7.17
CA GLU A 156 1.34 -12.73 8.10
C GLU A 156 0.94 -14.19 7.84
N LEU A 157 0.35 -14.51 6.68
CA LEU A 157 -0.06 -15.88 6.35
C LEU A 157 1.06 -16.92 6.60
N PRO A 158 2.34 -16.69 6.23
CA PRO A 158 3.40 -17.66 6.54
C PRO A 158 3.47 -18.00 8.04
N PHE A 159 3.33 -17.02 8.94
CA PHE A 159 3.39 -17.26 10.37
C PHE A 159 2.26 -18.15 10.89
N MET A 160 1.10 -18.14 10.22
CA MET A 160 -0.08 -18.91 10.60
C MET A 160 -0.08 -20.34 10.07
N LEU A 161 0.78 -20.64 9.09
CA LEU A 161 0.84 -21.96 8.46
C LEU A 161 1.72 -22.92 9.26
N LYS A 162 1.30 -24.20 9.32
CA LYS A 162 2.10 -25.27 9.97
C LYS A 162 3.48 -25.44 9.36
N ASP A 163 3.61 -25.26 8.05
CA ASP A 163 4.90 -25.26 7.34
C ASP A 163 5.00 -24.04 6.41
N PRO A 164 5.66 -22.95 6.84
CA PRO A 164 5.83 -21.75 6.02
C PRO A 164 6.86 -21.88 4.89
N ARG A 165 7.51 -23.04 4.74
CA ARG A 165 8.61 -23.22 3.76
C ARG A 165 8.07 -23.43 2.35
N PHE A 166 7.41 -22.44 1.80
CA PHE A 166 6.98 -22.35 0.41
C PHE A 166 7.62 -21.13 -0.25
N THR A 167 7.47 -20.96 -1.57
CA THR A 167 8.10 -19.83 -2.26
C THR A 167 7.40 -18.53 -1.88
N GLN A 168 8.17 -17.59 -1.35
CA GLN A 168 7.74 -16.27 -0.95
C GLN A 168 8.63 -15.23 -1.65
N GLU A 169 8.12 -14.67 -2.74
CA GLU A 169 8.81 -13.63 -3.51
C GLU A 169 8.35 -12.26 -3.01
N LYS A 170 9.27 -11.29 -3.01
CA LYS A 170 8.98 -9.89 -2.70
C LYS A 170 9.31 -9.06 -3.93
N VAL A 171 8.31 -8.36 -4.45
CA VAL A 171 8.38 -7.71 -5.77
C VAL A 171 8.15 -6.21 -5.61
N PRO A 172 9.17 -5.36 -5.82
CA PRO A 172 8.98 -3.92 -5.97
C PRO A 172 8.04 -3.64 -7.14
N TYR A 173 6.98 -2.86 -6.91
CA TYR A 173 5.88 -2.79 -7.85
C TYR A 173 5.66 -1.38 -8.41
N PHE A 174 5.44 -0.41 -7.53
CA PHE A 174 4.92 0.89 -7.93
C PHE A 174 5.71 2.02 -7.27
N MET A 175 5.81 3.13 -8.00
CA MET A 175 6.51 4.32 -7.54
C MET A 175 5.52 5.45 -7.29
N ALA A 176 5.84 6.29 -6.31
CA ALA A 176 5.11 7.51 -5.98
C ALA A 176 6.06 8.71 -6.02
N ARG A 177 5.47 9.87 -6.23
CA ARG A 177 6.15 11.17 -6.15
C ARG A 177 5.20 12.21 -5.56
N ILE A 178 5.66 12.91 -4.54
CA ILE A 178 5.07 14.17 -4.12
C ILE A 178 5.32 15.21 -5.22
N VAL A 179 4.25 15.69 -5.84
CA VAL A 179 4.28 16.67 -6.92
C VAL A 179 4.39 18.09 -6.37
N ASP A 180 3.62 18.40 -5.33
CA ASP A 180 3.59 19.69 -4.65
C ASP A 180 3.65 19.44 -3.15
N LEU A 181 4.81 19.71 -2.54
CA LEU A 181 5.06 19.43 -1.13
C LEU A 181 4.11 20.18 -0.20
N LYS A 182 3.82 21.45 -0.51
CA LYS A 182 2.92 22.27 0.30
C LYS A 182 1.50 21.74 0.26
N ALA A 183 0.99 21.50 -0.95
CA ALA A 183 -0.36 20.97 -1.13
C ALA A 183 -0.51 19.54 -0.58
N PHE A 184 0.54 18.72 -0.64
CA PHE A 184 0.52 17.37 -0.08
C PHE A 184 0.43 17.39 1.45
N ILE A 185 1.30 18.17 2.12
CA ILE A 185 1.34 18.22 3.59
C ILE A 185 0.05 18.78 4.18
N SER A 186 -0.59 19.76 3.53
CA SER A 186 -1.88 20.30 4.01
C SER A 186 -3.03 19.27 3.99
N GLN A 187 -2.88 18.19 3.25
CA GLN A 187 -3.85 17.08 3.17
C GLN A 187 -3.43 15.88 4.02
N TYR A 188 -2.19 15.84 4.50
CA TYR A 188 -1.64 14.72 5.23
C TYR A 188 -2.08 14.74 6.69
N THR A 189 -2.58 13.62 7.20
CA THR A 189 -2.98 13.48 8.60
C THR A 189 -1.86 12.85 9.40
N PHE A 190 -1.24 13.63 10.28
CA PHE A 190 -0.24 13.17 11.24
C PHE A 190 -0.90 12.55 12.49
N GLU A 191 -0.10 11.87 13.30
CA GLU A 191 -0.53 11.35 14.60
C GLU A 191 -0.96 12.48 15.54
N VAL A 192 -2.04 12.24 16.28
CA VAL A 192 -2.57 13.21 17.26
C VAL A 192 -1.65 13.32 18.48
N ASN A 193 -1.69 14.46 19.17
CA ASN A 193 -0.84 14.77 20.33
C ASN A 193 0.68 14.72 20.02
N ARG A 194 1.06 15.05 18.78
CA ARG A 194 2.45 15.12 18.30
C ARG A 194 2.80 16.51 17.77
N GLN A 195 2.40 17.55 18.50
CA GLN A 195 2.73 18.93 18.12
C GLN A 195 4.24 19.10 18.01
N MET A 196 4.70 19.62 16.87
CA MET A 196 6.12 19.89 16.65
C MET A 196 6.35 20.89 15.52
N GLU A 197 7.53 21.51 15.56
CA GLU A 197 8.07 22.33 14.48
C GLU A 197 9.45 21.83 14.08
N LEU A 198 9.70 21.83 12.77
CA LEU A 198 10.88 21.23 12.16
C LEU A 198 11.23 21.95 10.87
N THR A 199 12.49 22.33 10.72
CA THR A 199 13.03 22.87 9.46
C THR A 199 13.64 21.77 8.60
N ILE A 200 13.15 21.60 7.37
CA ILE A 200 13.61 20.58 6.43
C ILE A 200 14.14 21.24 5.17
N ARG A 201 15.40 20.97 4.80
CA ARG A 201 15.92 21.27 3.48
C ARG A 201 15.61 20.12 2.53
N VAL A 202 14.91 20.45 1.44
CA VAL A 202 14.44 19.48 0.44
C VAL A 202 15.11 19.77 -0.90
N GLU A 203 15.74 18.75 -1.46
CA GLU A 203 16.27 18.78 -2.82
C GLU A 203 15.26 18.18 -3.81
N ASP A 204 14.89 18.95 -4.83
CA ASP A 204 14.07 18.49 -5.95
C ASP A 204 14.51 19.17 -7.25
N SER A 205 15.41 18.51 -7.99
CA SER A 205 15.95 19.03 -9.25
C SER A 205 14.93 19.06 -10.39
N ALA A 206 13.87 18.25 -10.32
CA ALA A 206 12.87 18.13 -11.37
C ALA A 206 11.67 19.07 -11.16
N ALA A 207 11.43 19.52 -9.93
CA ALA A 207 10.36 20.46 -9.58
C ALA A 207 10.89 21.55 -8.62
N PRO A 208 11.42 22.67 -9.17
CA PRO A 208 12.05 23.72 -8.37
C PRO A 208 11.16 24.36 -7.30
N TRP A 209 9.83 24.28 -7.44
CA TRP A 209 8.90 24.78 -6.44
C TRP A 209 9.01 24.02 -5.10
N ASN A 210 9.36 22.73 -5.12
CA ASN A 210 9.60 21.92 -3.91
C ASN A 210 11.00 22.15 -3.32
N ASN A 211 11.96 22.61 -4.11
CA ASN A 211 13.36 22.73 -3.71
C ASN A 211 13.56 23.91 -2.74
N GLY A 212 14.25 23.69 -1.62
CA GLY A 212 14.61 24.76 -0.67
C GLY A 212 14.38 24.35 0.79
N GLN A 213 14.40 25.33 1.69
CA GLN A 213 14.16 25.12 3.11
C GLN A 213 12.69 25.37 3.47
N TRP A 214 12.15 24.49 4.29
CA TRP A 214 10.74 24.47 4.67
C TRP A 214 10.58 24.39 6.18
N LEU A 215 9.63 25.13 6.74
CA LEU A 215 9.20 24.99 8.12
C LEU A 215 7.91 24.14 8.16
N LEU A 216 8.02 22.92 8.66
CA LEU A 216 6.88 22.05 8.94
C LEU A 216 6.38 22.32 10.37
N ALA A 217 5.10 22.63 10.50
CA ALA A 217 4.42 22.77 11.78
C ALA A 217 3.23 21.79 11.85
N ILE A 218 3.27 20.89 12.84
CA ILE A 218 2.21 19.90 13.12
C ILE A 218 1.50 20.35 14.40
N ASN A 219 0.17 20.37 14.40
CA ASN A 219 -0.65 20.72 15.55
C ASN A 219 -1.07 19.50 16.37
N GLU A 220 -1.65 19.71 17.55
CA GLU A 220 -2.09 18.62 18.44
C GLU A 220 -3.18 17.71 17.82
N ALA A 221 -3.96 18.21 16.86
CA ALA A 221 -4.99 17.45 16.17
C ALA A 221 -4.46 16.63 14.97
N GLY A 222 -3.15 16.62 14.72
CA GLY A 222 -2.54 15.89 13.60
C GLY A 222 -2.62 16.63 12.25
N GLY A 223 -3.17 17.85 12.22
CA GLY A 223 -3.10 18.70 11.04
C GLY A 223 -1.74 19.36 10.91
N ALA A 224 -1.28 19.60 9.69
CA ALA A 224 0.02 20.24 9.46
C ALA A 224 -0.03 21.28 8.35
N ASN A 225 0.86 22.27 8.48
CA ASN A 225 1.18 23.22 7.42
C ASN A 225 2.69 23.21 7.19
N ILE A 226 3.09 23.48 5.96
CA ILE A 226 4.50 23.64 5.60
C ILE A 226 4.69 24.91 4.78
N GLU A 227 5.61 25.76 5.21
CA GLU A 227 5.89 27.04 4.58
C GLU A 227 7.34 27.10 4.10
N LYS A 228 7.53 27.67 2.91
CA LYS A 228 8.87 27.83 2.33
C LYS A 228 9.55 29.03 2.99
N LEU A 229 10.73 28.81 3.54
CA LEU A 229 11.55 29.88 4.13
C LEU A 229 12.29 30.62 3.02
N ALA A 230 12.58 31.90 3.24
CA ALA A 230 13.32 32.72 2.28
C ALA A 230 14.77 32.26 2.19
N ASP A 231 15.35 32.26 0.97
CA ASP A 231 16.73 31.80 0.72
C ASP A 231 17.80 32.58 1.50
N SER A 232 17.46 33.76 2.04
CA SER A 232 18.33 34.57 2.89
C SER A 232 18.47 34.07 4.33
N GLU A 233 17.65 33.10 4.75
CA GLU A 233 17.79 32.44 6.03
C GLU A 233 18.89 31.37 5.93
N GLU A 234 20.16 31.79 6.08
CA GLU A 234 21.35 30.92 6.19
C GLU A 234 21.37 30.10 7.50
N GLY A 235 20.20 29.61 7.93
CA GLY A 235 20.06 28.70 9.07
C GLY A 235 20.49 27.28 8.70
N VAL A 236 21.11 26.60 9.66
CA VAL A 236 21.25 25.13 9.60
C VAL A 236 19.85 24.55 9.74
N SER A 237 19.37 23.85 8.71
CA SER A 237 18.10 23.12 8.80
C SER A 237 18.25 21.95 9.75
N ASP A 238 17.21 21.67 10.53
CA ASP A 238 17.17 20.52 11.44
C ASP A 238 17.43 19.22 10.68
N LEU A 239 16.80 19.06 9.50
CA LEU A 239 16.94 17.90 8.62
C LEU A 239 17.22 18.32 7.17
N THR A 240 17.93 17.46 6.44
CA THR A 240 18.16 17.60 4.98
C THR A 240 17.84 16.27 4.29
N THR A 241 17.12 16.33 3.18
CA THR A 241 16.70 15.15 2.41
C THR A 241 16.28 15.52 0.98
N ASP A 242 15.83 14.53 0.19
CA ASP A 242 15.37 14.69 -1.18
C ASP A 242 13.86 14.37 -1.32
N ILE A 243 13.26 14.78 -2.44
CA ILE A 243 11.83 14.53 -2.70
C ILE A 243 11.50 13.03 -2.81
N GLN A 244 12.45 12.21 -3.25
CA GLN A 244 12.29 10.75 -3.33
C GLN A 244 12.07 10.16 -1.93
N THR A 245 12.88 10.59 -0.97
CA THR A 245 12.87 10.14 0.42
C THR A 245 11.61 10.61 1.12
N LEU A 246 11.20 11.86 0.92
CA LEU A 246 9.92 12.35 1.44
C LEU A 246 8.73 11.59 0.86
N SER A 247 8.77 11.27 -0.44
CA SER A 247 7.71 10.47 -1.08
C SER A 247 7.63 9.08 -0.45
N ALA A 248 8.75 8.37 -0.29
CA ALA A 248 8.77 7.06 0.37
C ALA A 248 8.35 7.13 1.85
N LEU A 249 8.72 8.20 2.56
CA LEU A 249 8.39 8.41 3.97
C LEU A 249 6.90 8.63 4.17
N PHE A 250 6.34 9.65 3.51
CA PHE A 250 4.96 10.04 3.75
C PHE A 250 3.96 9.06 3.15
N MET A 251 4.34 8.31 2.10
CA MET A 251 3.53 7.18 1.66
C MET A 251 3.49 6.03 2.69
N GLY A 252 4.38 6.01 3.70
CA GLY A 252 4.46 4.95 4.71
C GLY A 252 5.42 3.81 4.35
N TYR A 253 6.11 3.89 3.20
CA TYR A 253 6.98 2.80 2.72
C TYR A 253 8.27 2.65 3.53
N LYS A 254 8.78 3.75 4.07
CA LYS A 254 9.95 3.76 4.97
C LYS A 254 9.76 4.72 6.12
N ARG A 255 10.06 4.24 7.33
CA ARG A 255 10.03 5.05 8.56
C ARG A 255 11.17 6.08 8.61
N PRO A 256 10.97 7.27 9.20
CA PRO A 256 12.01 8.29 9.38
C PRO A 256 13.35 7.75 9.93
N LYS A 257 13.31 6.93 10.98
CA LYS A 257 14.50 6.29 11.58
C LYS A 257 15.23 5.38 10.61
N ALA A 258 14.50 4.62 9.78
CA ALA A 258 15.10 3.75 8.79
C ALA A 258 15.83 4.57 7.73
N LEU A 259 15.20 5.66 7.25
CA LEU A 259 15.78 6.59 6.28
C LEU A 259 17.01 7.32 6.82
N TYR A 260 17.00 7.71 8.10
CA TYR A 260 18.17 8.27 8.76
C TYR A 260 19.34 7.29 8.84
N ARG A 261 19.09 6.03 9.25
CA ARG A 261 20.12 4.97 9.28
C ARG A 261 20.71 4.70 7.89
N MET A 262 19.90 4.83 6.84
CA MET A 262 20.32 4.71 5.44
C MET A 262 20.97 5.99 4.90
N GLN A 263 21.16 7.04 5.72
CA GLN A 263 21.71 8.34 5.34
C GLN A 263 20.92 9.05 4.23
N ARG A 264 19.62 8.73 4.10
CA ARG A 264 18.66 9.41 3.20
C ARG A 264 18.03 10.64 3.85
N ILE A 265 17.99 10.66 5.18
CA ILE A 265 17.72 11.85 5.99
C ILE A 265 18.97 12.12 6.79
N LEU A 266 19.44 13.36 6.76
CA LEU A 266 20.61 13.84 7.51
C LEU A 266 20.16 14.93 8.47
N GLY A 267 20.87 15.12 9.59
CA GLY A 267 20.59 16.18 10.55
C GLY A 267 20.44 15.68 11.98
N ASP A 268 19.66 16.41 12.78
CA ASP A 268 19.47 16.18 14.21
C ASP A 268 18.66 14.89 14.47
N THR A 269 19.26 13.95 15.21
CA THR A 269 18.63 12.69 15.61
C THR A 269 17.37 12.90 16.44
N ALA A 270 17.34 13.91 17.33
CA ALA A 270 16.16 14.19 18.15
C ALA A 270 14.97 14.65 17.28
N LYS A 271 15.25 15.37 16.19
CA LYS A 271 14.23 15.78 15.21
C LYS A 271 13.73 14.61 14.36
N VAL A 272 14.60 13.64 14.06
CA VAL A 272 14.19 12.36 13.45
C VAL A 272 13.29 11.56 14.39
N ASP A 273 13.60 11.51 15.68
CA ASP A 273 12.76 10.84 16.69
C ASP A 273 11.37 11.48 16.80
N GLN A 274 11.30 12.81 16.78
CA GLN A 274 10.03 13.52 16.76
C GLN A 274 9.23 13.22 15.49
N LEU A 275 9.84 13.30 14.31
CA LEU A 275 9.19 12.97 13.04
C LEU A 275 8.72 11.51 13.00
N GLU A 276 9.51 10.57 13.51
CA GLU A 276 9.13 9.16 13.66
C GLU A 276 7.86 9.00 14.49
N SER A 277 7.71 9.76 15.56
CA SER A 277 6.53 9.68 16.42
C SER A 277 5.28 10.37 15.85
N ALA A 278 5.47 11.31 14.92
CA ALA A 278 4.41 12.12 14.33
C ALA A 278 3.82 11.52 13.05
N VAL A 279 4.59 10.72 12.31
CA VAL A 279 4.14 10.08 11.07
C VAL A 279 3.40 8.78 11.40
N PRO A 280 2.14 8.58 10.93
CA PRO A 280 1.40 7.35 11.20
C PRO A 280 2.13 6.10 10.70
N ASP A 281 2.03 5.00 11.43
CA ASP A 281 2.62 3.70 11.03
C ASP A 281 1.73 2.97 10.01
N GLY A 282 1.47 3.64 8.89
CA GLY A 282 0.66 3.11 7.79
C GLY A 282 1.44 2.15 6.91
N GLN A 283 0.78 1.07 6.47
CA GLN A 283 1.32 0.13 5.48
C GLN A 283 0.94 0.56 4.07
N THR A 284 1.72 0.15 3.06
CA THR A 284 1.42 0.44 1.66
C THR A 284 0.91 -0.79 0.93
N HIS A 285 -0.06 -0.57 0.04
CA HIS A 285 -0.57 -1.62 -0.83
C HIS A 285 -1.17 -1.02 -2.10
N LEU A 286 -1.01 -1.73 -3.22
CA LEU A 286 -1.69 -1.42 -4.48
C LEU A 286 -1.89 -2.73 -5.24
N MET A 287 -3.14 -3.02 -5.59
CA MET A 287 -3.52 -4.19 -6.40
C MET A 287 -3.69 -3.86 -7.90
N ASP A 288 -3.79 -2.57 -8.21
CA ASP A 288 -4.14 -2.04 -9.53
C ASP A 288 -2.91 -1.71 -10.38
N PHE A 289 -3.09 -1.78 -11.70
CA PHE A 289 -2.06 -1.48 -12.69
C PHE A 289 -2.50 -0.38 -13.64
N PHE A 290 -1.63 0.61 -13.86
CA PHE A 290 -1.82 1.73 -14.78
C PHE A 290 -0.49 2.40 -15.17
#